data_AF-A0AAD4Z0K4-F1
#
_entry.id   AF-A0AAD4Z0K4-F1
#
_cell.length_a   1.000
_cell.length_b   1.000
_cell.length_c   1.000
_cell.angle_alpha   90.00
_cell.angle_beta   90.00
_cell.angle_gamma   90.00
#
_symmetry.space_group_name_H-M   'P 1'
#
loop_
_entity.id
_entity.type
_entity.pdbx_description
1 polymer ?
#
loop_
_entity_poly.entity_id
_entity_poly.type
_entity_poly.pdbx_seq_one_letter_code
_entity_poly.pdbx_strand_id
1 'polypeptide(L)'
;MCSNKKWFDTYEKEEKGEVMMGDGSVCRVKSIGSIKVKMHDGFVRLLGMVRYIPKLSKNLISLGTLDKNSYTFKANGGKLIISKGSLVIIKPKIQPNCLYRLCGTVVTGGAVVSTSKDLEDETQLWHLRLGHMSE
;
A
#
# COMPACT_ATOMS: atom_id res chain seq x y z
N MET A 1 3.02 0.29 9.68
CA MET A 1 2.43 0.53 11.02
C MET A 1 1.14 1.29 10.85
N CYS A 2 0.11 0.97 11.64
CA CYS A 2 -1.21 1.57 11.52
C CYS A 2 -1.86 1.82 12.89
N SER A 3 -2.57 2.94 13.06
CA SER A 3 -3.39 3.25 14.25
C SER A 3 -4.87 2.89 14.11
N ASN A 4 -5.34 2.54 12.92
CA ASN A 4 -6.75 2.21 12.69
C ASN A 4 -6.97 0.70 12.70
N LYS A 5 -7.58 0.18 13.77
CA LYS A 5 -7.88 -1.25 13.91
C LYS A 5 -8.84 -1.78 12.83
N LYS A 6 -9.79 -0.96 12.37
CA LYS A 6 -10.82 -1.37 11.40
C LYS A 6 -10.25 -1.70 10.02
N TRP A 7 -9.02 -1.28 9.74
CA TRP A 7 -8.34 -1.51 8.46
C TRP A 7 -7.69 -2.88 8.34
N PHE A 8 -7.56 -3.60 9.45
CA PHE A 8 -6.90 -4.90 9.47
C PHE A 8 -7.82 -6.00 8.96
N ASP A 9 -7.31 -6.78 8.00
CA ASP A 9 -7.94 -7.98 7.46
C ASP A 9 -7.65 -9.20 8.34
N THR A 10 -6.38 -9.34 8.74
CA THR A 10 -5.96 -10.28 9.80
C THR A 10 -5.47 -9.52 11.02
N TYR A 11 -5.68 -10.08 12.21
CA TYR A 11 -5.31 -9.47 13.48
C TYR A 11 -4.91 -10.55 14.49
N GLU A 12 -3.62 -10.61 14.82
CA GLU A 12 -3.10 -11.52 15.85
C GLU A 12 -3.27 -10.87 17.23
N LYS A 13 -3.91 -11.56 18.18
CA LYS A 13 -4.29 -10.96 19.48
C LYS A 13 -3.15 -10.85 20.50
N GLU A 14 -1.92 -11.14 20.10
CA GLU A 14 -0.76 -11.08 20.99
C GLU A 14 -0.03 -9.74 20.90
N GLU A 15 0.46 -9.27 22.04
CA GLU A 15 1.31 -8.08 22.07
C GLU A 15 2.72 -8.43 21.60
N LYS A 16 3.21 -7.67 20.62
CA LYS A 16 4.41 -8.05 19.86
C LYS A 16 5.55 -7.04 20.01
N GLY A 17 5.72 -6.51 21.22
CA GLY A 17 6.82 -5.63 21.59
C GLY A 17 6.53 -4.14 21.43
N GLU A 18 7.58 -3.36 21.20
CA GLU A 18 7.56 -1.90 21.28
C GLU A 18 8.30 -1.25 20.11
N VAL A 19 8.00 0.03 19.85
CA VAL A 19 8.67 0.87 18.85
C VAL A 19 9.08 2.18 19.50
N MET A 20 10.35 2.53 19.37
CA MET A 20 10.87 3.84 19.73
C MET A 20 10.52 4.85 18.62
N MET A 21 9.95 5.98 19.02
CA MET A 21 9.52 7.07 18.16
C MET A 21 10.65 8.08 17.96
N GLY A 22 10.49 8.98 16.99
CA GLY A 22 11.49 10.01 16.69
C GLY A 22 11.71 11.02 17.83
N ASP A 23 10.76 11.13 18.76
CA ASP A 23 10.87 11.95 19.98
C ASP A 23 11.46 11.16 21.17
N GLY A 24 11.94 9.94 20.94
CA GLY A 24 12.47 9.04 21.98
C GLY A 24 11.39 8.33 22.80
N SER A 25 10.11 8.66 22.63
CA SER A 25 9.03 7.97 23.32
C SER A 25 8.88 6.54 22.83
N VAL A 26 8.37 5.66 23.69
CA VAL A 26 8.15 4.25 23.35
C VAL A 26 6.65 3.98 23.21
N CYS A 27 6.27 3.34 22.11
CA CYS A 27 4.90 2.93 21.85
C CYS A 27 4.77 1.41 21.74
N ARG A 28 3.80 0.87 22.48
CA ARG A 28 3.47 -0.56 22.49
C ARG A 28 2.76 -0.99 21.20
N VAL A 29 3.20 -2.11 20.64
CA VAL A 29 2.56 -2.80 19.52
C VAL A 29 1.50 -3.74 20.07
N LYS A 30 0.22 -3.39 19.87
CA LYS A 30 -0.91 -4.16 20.39
C LYS A 30 -1.22 -5.42 19.58
N SER A 31 -0.79 -5.47 18.33
CA SER A 31 -0.93 -6.63 17.45
C SER A 31 -0.10 -6.47 16.18
N ILE A 32 0.05 -7.58 15.46
CA ILE A 32 0.50 -7.60 14.08
C ILE A 32 -0.60 -8.22 13.22
N GLY A 33 -0.70 -7.76 11.97
CA GLY A 33 -1.69 -8.28 11.05
C GLY A 33 -1.44 -7.83 9.63
N SER A 34 -2.47 -7.87 8.81
CA SER A 34 -2.40 -7.48 7.40
C SER A 34 -3.50 -6.47 7.04
N ILE A 35 -3.23 -5.65 6.02
CA ILE A 35 -4.15 -4.64 5.50
C ILE A 35 -4.24 -4.78 3.99
N LYS A 36 -5.46 -4.79 3.44
CA LYS A 36 -5.69 -4.77 2.00
C LYS A 36 -5.79 -3.34 1.50
N VAL A 37 -5.04 -2.99 0.45
CA VAL A 37 -5.06 -1.65 -0.16
C VAL A 37 -5.25 -1.77 -1.66
N LYS A 38 -6.30 -1.14 -2.19
CA LYS A 38 -6.47 -0.92 -3.63
C LYS A 38 -5.53 0.19 -4.08
N MET A 39 -4.61 -0.13 -4.99
CA MET A 39 -3.59 0.79 -5.48
C MET A 39 -4.06 1.56 -6.73
N HIS A 40 -3.21 2.48 -7.19
CA HIS A 40 -3.44 3.31 -8.39
C HIS A 40 -3.68 2.53 -9.70
N ASP A 41 -3.23 1.27 -9.75
CA ASP A 41 -3.40 0.36 -10.88
C ASP A 41 -4.70 -0.46 -10.79
N GLY A 42 -5.54 -0.19 -9.78
CA GLY A 42 -6.79 -0.91 -9.54
C GLY A 42 -6.63 -2.23 -8.78
N PHE A 43 -5.40 -2.74 -8.62
CA PHE A 43 -5.17 -4.01 -7.93
C PHE A 43 -5.22 -3.85 -6.40
N VAL A 44 -5.82 -4.83 -5.75
CA VAL A 44 -5.78 -4.96 -4.29
C VAL A 44 -4.51 -5.70 -3.89
N ARG A 45 -3.70 -5.05 -3.05
CA ARG A 45 -2.44 -5.60 -2.54
C ARG A 45 -2.53 -5.80 -1.04
N LEU A 46 -1.98 -6.92 -0.56
CA LEU A 46 -1.91 -7.25 0.85
C LEU A 46 -0.61 -6.69 1.45
N LEU A 47 -0.72 -5.79 2.41
CA LEU A 47 0.39 -5.36 3.25
C LEU A 47 0.42 -6.27 4.49
N GLY A 48 1.39 -7.18 4.55
CA GLY A 48 1.61 -8.05 5.71
C GLY A 48 2.48 -7.40 6.80
N MET A 49 2.58 -8.07 7.94
CA MET A 49 3.43 -7.67 9.08
C MET A 49 3.19 -6.24 9.56
N VAL A 50 1.95 -5.76 9.45
CA VAL A 50 1.57 -4.41 9.85
C VAL A 50 1.40 -4.39 11.36
N ARG A 51 2.23 -3.59 12.05
CA ARG A 51 2.09 -3.36 13.50
C ARG A 51 0.93 -2.41 13.79
N TYR A 52 0.01 -2.82 14.65
CA TYR A 52 -1.06 -1.99 15.19
C TYR A 52 -0.57 -1.21 16.41
N ILE A 53 -0.57 0.11 16.31
CA ILE A 53 -0.10 1.02 17.37
C ILE A 53 -1.15 2.14 17.50
N PRO A 54 -2.09 2.05 18.47
CA PRO A 54 -3.18 3.03 18.60
C PRO A 54 -2.71 4.47 18.81
N LYS A 55 -1.55 4.65 19.45
CA LYS A 55 -0.98 5.96 19.79
C LYS A 55 -0.35 6.68 18.57
N LEU A 56 -0.27 6.05 17.39
CA LEU A 56 0.28 6.69 16.20
C LEU A 56 -0.65 7.80 15.69
N SER A 57 -0.11 9.01 15.53
CA SER A 57 -0.80 10.14 14.90
C SER A 57 -0.95 9.98 13.38
N LYS A 58 0.01 9.29 12.73
CA LYS A 58 -0.01 8.99 11.29
C LYS A 58 0.46 7.55 11.04
N ASN A 59 -0.11 6.94 10.01
CA ASN A 59 0.32 5.63 9.54
C ASN A 59 1.61 5.74 8.74
N LEU A 60 2.47 4.73 8.84
CA LEU A 60 3.79 4.74 8.22
C LEU A 60 4.06 3.42 7.49
N ILE A 61 4.62 3.52 6.29
CA ILE A 61 5.17 2.40 5.53
C ILE A 61 6.69 2.58 5.54
N SER A 62 7.39 1.62 6.14
CA SER A 62 8.85 1.68 6.25
C SER A 62 9.49 1.28 4.93
N LEU A 63 10.32 2.16 4.36
CA LEU A 63 11.16 1.83 3.21
C LEU A 63 12.14 0.71 3.52
N GLY A 64 12.73 0.69 4.72
CA GLY A 64 13.62 -0.41 5.13
C GLY A 64 12.89 -1.74 5.28
N THR A 65 11.60 -1.74 5.61
CA THR A 65 10.79 -2.97 5.58
C THR A 65 10.51 -3.40 4.15
N LEU A 66 10.22 -2.47 3.24
CA LEU A 66 10.03 -2.78 1.82
C LEU A 66 11.31 -3.34 1.20
N ASP A 67 12.46 -2.73 1.47
CA ASP A 67 13.78 -3.19 1.03
C ASP A 67 14.06 -4.65 1.44
N LYS A 68 13.84 -4.97 2.73
CA LYS A 68 13.93 -6.35 3.26
C LYS A 68 12.98 -7.34 2.56
N ASN A 69 11.91 -6.87 1.92
CA ASN A 69 10.95 -7.69 1.18
C ASN A 69 11.18 -7.63 -0.35
N SER A 70 12.40 -7.28 -0.78
CA SER A 70 12.84 -7.24 -2.18
C SER A 70 12.11 -6.20 -3.03
N TYR A 71 11.64 -5.12 -2.40
CA TYR A 71 11.17 -3.95 -3.14
C TYR A 71 12.34 -3.01 -3.39
N THR A 72 12.37 -2.41 -4.58
CA THR A 72 13.29 -1.31 -4.90
C THR A 72 12.54 0.00 -4.87
N PHE A 73 13.25 1.08 -4.57
CA PHE A 73 12.68 2.42 -4.61
C PHE A 73 13.63 3.40 -5.29
N LYS A 74 13.07 4.29 -6.10
CA LYS A 74 13.81 5.39 -6.75
C LYS A 74 13.11 6.69 -6.42
N ALA A 75 13.88 7.67 -5.95
CA ALA A 75 13.41 9.02 -5.66
C ALA A 75 14.19 10.03 -6.49
N ASN A 76 13.50 10.81 -7.32
CA ASN A 76 14.11 11.90 -8.09
C ASN A 76 13.06 12.97 -8.42
N GLY A 77 13.43 14.25 -8.35
CA GLY A 77 12.56 15.37 -8.75
C GLY A 77 11.19 15.37 -8.04
N GLY A 78 11.15 15.02 -6.76
CA GLY A 78 9.90 14.94 -5.97
C GLY A 78 8.99 13.75 -6.29
N LYS A 79 9.45 12.79 -7.10
CA LYS A 79 8.73 11.56 -7.42
C LYS A 79 9.39 10.39 -6.71
N LEU A 80 8.60 9.58 -6.01
CA LEU A 80 9.00 8.29 -5.46
C LEU A 80 8.30 7.20 -6.24
N ILE A 81 9.04 6.19 -6.66
CA ILE A 81 8.52 4.97 -7.30
C ILE A 81 9.01 3.79 -6.49
N ILE A 82 8.10 2.91 -6.09
CA ILE A 82 8.42 1.67 -5.40
C ILE A 82 7.99 0.51 -6.28
N SER A 83 8.93 -0.37 -6.59
CA SER A 83 8.76 -1.49 -7.52
C SER A 83 9.14 -2.82 -6.88
N LYS A 84 8.62 -3.91 -7.45
CA LYS A 84 9.08 -5.27 -7.17
C LYS A 84 9.40 -5.94 -8.50
N GLY A 85 10.69 -6.18 -8.76
CA GLY A 85 11.15 -6.49 -10.12
C GLY A 85 10.87 -5.33 -11.09
N SER A 86 10.30 -5.64 -12.25
CA SER A 86 9.90 -4.65 -13.27
C SER A 86 8.56 -3.96 -12.98
N LEU A 87 7.79 -4.46 -12.01
CA LEU A 87 6.44 -3.96 -11.73
C LEU A 87 6.47 -2.80 -10.74
N VAL A 88 5.87 -1.67 -11.12
CA VAL A 88 5.64 -0.55 -10.21
C VAL A 88 4.44 -0.86 -9.32
N ILE A 89 4.68 -0.90 -8.00
CA ILE A 89 3.67 -1.31 -7.02
C ILE A 89 3.02 -0.08 -6.37
N ILE A 90 3.82 0.92 -6.02
CA ILE A 90 3.36 2.11 -5.29
C ILE A 90 3.93 3.37 -5.95
N LYS A 91 3.04 4.32 -6.23
CA LYS A 91 3.37 5.69 -6.67
C LYS A 91 2.75 6.68 -5.67
N PRO A 92 3.44 7.00 -4.57
CA PRO A 92 2.93 7.95 -3.59
C PRO A 92 3.08 9.38 -4.11
N LYS A 93 2.22 10.28 -3.65
CA LYS A 93 2.29 11.71 -3.98
C LYS A 93 3.05 12.46 -2.88
N ILE A 94 4.07 13.23 -3.26
CA ILE A 94 4.74 14.14 -2.35
C ILE A 94 3.75 15.17 -1.79
N GLN A 95 3.89 15.50 -0.51
CA GLN A 95 3.10 16.50 0.20
C GLN A 95 3.94 17.76 0.48
N PRO A 96 3.32 18.91 0.80
CA PRO A 96 4.04 20.14 1.13
C PRO A 96 5.05 20.00 2.28
N ASN A 97 4.83 19.06 3.19
CA ASN A 97 5.75 18.76 4.28
C ASN A 97 6.84 17.71 3.91
N CYS A 98 7.10 17.53 2.61
CA CYS A 98 8.07 16.60 2.04
C CYS A 98 7.83 15.11 2.35
N LEU A 99 6.68 14.74 2.91
CA LEU A 99 6.31 13.33 3.09
C LEU A 99 5.64 12.77 1.84
N TYR A 100 5.94 11.51 1.54
CA TYR A 100 5.26 10.76 0.49
C TYR A 100 3.98 10.13 1.04
N ARG A 101 2.82 10.54 0.52
CA ARG A 101 1.53 9.95 0.86
C ARG A 101 1.17 8.85 -0.13
N LEU A 102 0.92 7.64 0.37
CA LEU A 102 0.36 6.56 -0.43
C LEU A 102 -1.00 6.99 -1.00
N CYS A 103 -1.17 6.88 -2.32
CA CYS A 103 -2.45 7.06 -2.99
C CYS A 103 -3.09 5.69 -3.25
N GLY A 104 -3.96 5.29 -2.34
CA GLY A 104 -4.74 4.06 -2.43
C GLY A 104 -5.88 4.08 -1.42
N THR A 105 -6.78 3.13 -1.54
CA THR A 105 -7.95 3.00 -0.65
C THR A 105 -7.82 1.71 0.12
N VAL A 106 -7.98 1.78 1.44
CA VAL A 106 -8.04 0.56 2.27
C VAL A 106 -9.35 -0.16 1.97
N VAL A 107 -9.25 -1.46 1.74
CA VAL A 107 -10.40 -2.32 1.50
C VAL A 107 -10.74 -3.05 2.81
N THR A 108 -11.95 -2.85 3.30
CA THR A 108 -12.48 -3.47 4.53
C THR A 108 -13.78 -4.19 4.23
N GLY A 109 -13.96 -5.42 4.73
CA GLY A 109 -15.14 -6.26 4.43
C GLY A 109 -14.93 -7.15 3.20
N GLY A 110 -15.48 -8.38 3.24
CA GLY A 110 -15.29 -9.41 2.23
C GLY A 110 -16.08 -9.20 0.93
N ALA A 111 -15.56 -9.80 -0.16
CA ALA A 111 -15.95 -9.73 -1.57
C ALA A 111 -15.66 -8.39 -2.28
N VAL A 112 -14.50 -8.32 -2.95
CA VAL A 112 -14.20 -7.27 -3.93
C VAL A 112 -14.87 -7.67 -5.24
N VAL A 113 -16.01 -7.05 -5.55
CA VAL A 113 -16.43 -6.93 -6.96
C VAL A 113 -15.49 -5.90 -7.58
N SER A 114 -14.67 -6.33 -8.54
CA SER A 114 -13.94 -5.42 -9.42
C SER A 114 -14.95 -4.65 -10.25
N THR A 115 -15.46 -3.54 -9.73
CA THR A 115 -15.97 -2.47 -10.59
C THR A 115 -14.76 -1.65 -11.02
N SER A 116 -14.32 -1.91 -12.25
CA SER A 116 -13.66 -0.88 -13.05
C SER A 116 -14.60 0.32 -13.02
N LYS A 117 -14.25 1.34 -12.24
CA LYS A 117 -14.83 2.65 -12.51
C LYS A 117 -14.14 3.10 -13.78
N ASP A 118 -14.96 3.19 -14.80
CA ASP A 118 -14.70 3.75 -16.12
C ASP A 118 -13.80 4.99 -15.99
N LEU A 119 -12.55 4.80 -16.36
CA LEU A 119 -11.81 5.84 -17.04
C LEU A 119 -11.66 5.30 -18.44
N GLU A 120 -12.59 5.76 -19.28
CA GLU A 120 -12.62 5.59 -20.72
C GLU A 120 -11.21 5.84 -21.29
N ASP A 121 -10.53 4.75 -21.64
CA ASP A 121 -9.48 4.77 -22.65
C ASP A 121 -9.92 3.79 -23.74
N GLU A 122 -10.99 4.20 -24.43
CA GLU A 122 -11.58 3.55 -25.62
C GLU A 122 -10.52 3.18 -26.67
N THR A 123 -9.36 3.83 -26.65
CA THR A 123 -8.23 3.55 -27.54
C THR A 123 -7.64 2.15 -27.37
N GLN A 124 -7.67 1.57 -26.16
CA GLN A 124 -7.07 0.24 -25.92
C GLN A 124 -7.96 -0.92 -26.38
N LEU A 125 -9.28 -0.75 -26.42
CA LEU A 125 -10.21 -1.79 -26.88
C LEU A 125 -10.09 -2.04 -28.39
N TRP A 126 -9.66 -1.05 -29.17
CA TRP A 126 -9.39 -1.20 -30.61
C TRP A 126 -8.23 -2.14 -30.91
N HIS A 127 -7.20 -2.19 -30.06
CA HIS A 127 -6.03 -3.02 -30.29
C HIS A 127 -6.22 -4.50 -29.95
N LEU A 128 -7.17 -4.84 -29.08
CA LEU A 128 -7.42 -6.23 -28.65
C LEU A 128 -8.39 -7.00 -29.58
N ARG A 129 -9.19 -6.31 -30.41
CA ARG A 129 -10.14 -6.96 -31.33
C ARG A 129 -9.54 -7.44 -32.64
N LEU A 130 -8.37 -6.94 -33.05
CA LEU A 130 -7.76 -7.28 -34.35
C LEU A 130 -6.75 -8.44 -34.30
N GLY A 131 -6.44 -8.99 -33.12
CA GLY A 131 -5.54 -10.15 -32.98
C GLY A 131 -6.19 -11.52 -33.25
N HIS A 132 -7.49 -11.56 -33.53
CA HIS A 132 -8.26 -12.80 -33.73
C HIS A 132 -8.75 -12.97 -35.19
N MET A 133 -8.05 -12.37 -36.15
CA MET A 133 -8.37 -12.55 -37.56
C MET A 133 -7.14 -13.01 -38.35
N SER A 134 -6.63 -14.17 -37.95
CA SER A 134 -5.77 -15.02 -38.79
C SER A 134 -5.64 -16.41 -38.16
N GLU A 135 -6.64 -17.25 -38.37
CA GLU A 135 -6.52 -18.58 -39.02
C GLU A 135 -7.90 -19.00 -39.53
#